data_AF-A0A497A649-F1
#
_entry.id   AF-A0A497A649-F1
#
_cell.length_a   1.000
_cell.length_b   1.000
_cell.length_c   1.000
_cell.angle_alpha   90.00
_cell.angle_beta   90.00
_cell.angle_gamma   90.00
#
_symmetry.space_group_name_H-M   'P 1'
#
loop_
_entity.id
_entity.type
_entity.pdbx_description
1 polymer ?
#
loop_
_entity_poly.entity_id
_entity_poly.type
_entity_poly.pdbx_seq_one_letter_code
_entity_poly.pdbx_strand_id
1 'polypeptide(L)'
;MGVFEDFVDLIKQTETMQALLQGLEREPAKLLSAICREYEVTGKAVPDHHLNLAGYLSEAVLRALVSANLITKEREDRFSLYVYKPTEEGLKYYKSMLGEKKI
;
A
#
# COMPACT_ATOMS: atom_id res chain seq x y z
N MET A 1 -11.37 -24.82 22.80
CA MET A 1 -10.24 -24.18 22.12
C MET A 1 -9.01 -25.03 22.35
N GLY A 2 -8.15 -25.19 21.36
CA GLY A 2 -6.91 -25.94 21.47
C GLY A 2 -5.73 -25.01 21.77
N VAL A 3 -4.60 -25.62 22.10
CA VAL A 3 -3.35 -24.90 22.45
C VAL A 3 -2.89 -23.96 21.33
N PHE A 4 -3.19 -24.29 20.07
CA PHE A 4 -2.88 -23.44 18.93
C PHE A 4 -3.72 -22.16 18.92
N GLU A 5 -5.04 -22.26 19.15
CA GLU A 5 -5.91 -21.09 19.21
C GLU A 5 -5.52 -20.17 20.37
N ASP A 6 -5.23 -20.75 21.54
CA ASP A 6 -4.79 -19.99 22.72
C ASP A 6 -3.47 -19.24 22.45
N PHE A 7 -2.52 -19.88 21.75
CA PHE A 7 -1.28 -19.24 21.31
C PHE A 7 -1.53 -18.09 20.33
N VAL A 8 -2.39 -18.30 19.33
CA VAL A 8 -2.72 -17.27 18.33
C VAL A 8 -3.38 -16.06 18.99
N ASP A 9 -4.30 -16.29 19.93
CA ASP A 9 -4.98 -15.22 20.64
C ASP A 9 -4.01 -14.43 21.53
N LEU A 10 -3.08 -15.10 22.20
CA LEU A 10 -2.01 -14.43 22.96
C LEU A 10 -1.14 -13.54 22.06
N ILE A 11 -0.71 -14.04 20.90
CA ILE A 11 0.12 -13.26 19.96
C ILE A 11 -0.66 -12.06 19.41
N LYS A 12 -1.94 -12.23 19.07
CA LYS A 12 -2.79 -11.13 18.57
C LYS A 12 -2.95 -10.00 19.58
N GLN A 13 -2.91 -10.28 20.88
CA GLN A 13 -3.02 -9.27 21.93
C GLN A 13 -1.76 -8.40 22.10
N THR A 14 -0.62 -8.80 21.52
CA THR A 14 0.60 -8.00 21.60
C THR A 14 0.45 -6.65 20.90
N GLU A 15 1.07 -5.60 21.45
CA GLU A 15 1.05 -4.26 20.86
C GLU A 15 1.57 -4.26 19.41
N THR A 16 2.61 -5.06 19.13
CA THR A 16 3.17 -5.19 17.78
C THR A 16 2.15 -5.73 16.78
N MET A 17 1.40 -6.77 17.14
CA MET A 17 0.40 -7.34 16.23
C MET A 17 -0.81 -6.42 16.06
N GLN A 18 -1.24 -5.73 17.14
CA GLN A 18 -2.29 -4.72 17.05
C GLN A 18 -1.88 -3.54 16.16
N ALA A 19 -0.64 -3.05 16.29
CA ALA A 19 -0.12 -2.00 15.42
C ALA A 19 -0.07 -2.43 13.94
N LEU A 20 0.30 -3.69 13.68
CA LEU A 20 0.29 -4.26 12.33
C LEU A 20 -1.13 -4.28 11.74
N LEU A 21 -2.12 -4.72 12.52
CA LEU A 21 -3.52 -4.73 12.09
C LEU A 21 -4.07 -3.32 11.81
N GLN A 22 -3.72 -2.33 12.65
CA GLN A 22 -4.08 -0.93 12.41
C GLN A 22 -3.40 -0.35 11.16
N GLY A 23 -2.16 -0.78 10.89
CA GLY A 23 -1.43 -0.41 9.68
C GLY A 23 -2.14 -0.83 8.40
N LEU A 24 -2.79 -2.00 8.39
CA LEU A 24 -3.52 -2.52 7.22
C LEU A 24 -4.64 -1.58 6.74
N GLU A 25 -5.26 -0.81 7.64
CA GLU A 25 -6.33 0.11 7.26
C GLU A 25 -5.80 1.39 6.58
N ARG A 26 -4.60 1.84 6.99
CA ARG A 26 -4.11 3.19 6.65
C ARG A 26 -2.96 3.19 5.66
N GLU A 27 -2.03 2.24 5.77
CA GLU A 27 -0.83 2.21 4.92
C GLU A 27 -1.15 1.99 3.44
N PRO A 28 -2.10 1.11 3.04
CA PRO A 28 -2.50 0.98 1.64
C PRO A 28 -3.09 2.25 1.05
N ALA A 29 -3.96 2.93 1.79
CA ALA A 29 -4.55 4.19 1.36
C ALA A 29 -3.47 5.26 1.16
N LYS A 30 -2.51 5.38 2.09
CA LYS A 30 -1.39 6.32 1.98
C LYS A 30 -0.51 6.03 0.76
N LEU A 31 -0.13 4.77 0.55
CA LEU A 31 0.73 4.40 -0.58
C LEU A 31 0.03 4.62 -1.93
N LEU A 32 -1.23 4.20 -2.05
CA LEU A 32 -2.02 4.46 -3.25
C LEU A 32 -2.13 5.96 -3.52
N SER A 33 -2.37 6.77 -2.48
CA SER A 33 -2.47 8.22 -2.59
C SER A 33 -1.17 8.87 -3.06
N ALA A 34 -0.02 8.40 -2.56
CA ALA A 34 1.28 8.88 -2.99
C ALA A 34 1.51 8.60 -4.49
N ILE A 35 1.24 7.38 -4.93
CA ILE A 35 1.37 6.97 -6.34
C ILE A 35 0.43 7.79 -7.24
N CYS A 36 -0.86 7.85 -6.89
CA CYS A 36 -1.85 8.57 -7.69
C CYS A 36 -1.53 10.07 -7.78
N ARG A 37 -1.16 10.70 -6.66
CA ARG A 37 -0.84 12.12 -6.62
C ARG A 37 0.37 12.45 -7.50
N GLU A 38 1.44 11.68 -7.40
CA GLU A 38 2.63 11.90 -8.24
C GLU A 38 2.33 11.63 -9.72
N TYR A 39 1.56 10.58 -10.01
CA TYR A 39 1.11 10.29 -11.37
C TYR A 39 0.25 11.41 -11.97
N GLU A 40 -0.69 11.98 -11.21
CA GLU A 40 -1.53 13.11 -11.67
C GLU A 40 -0.71 14.37 -11.95
N VAL A 41 0.35 14.62 -11.18
CA VAL A 41 1.25 15.78 -11.38
C VAL A 41 2.17 15.59 -12.58
N THR A 42 2.70 14.38 -12.78
CA THR A 42 3.79 14.13 -13.75
C THR A 42 3.32 13.49 -15.05
N GLY A 43 2.19 12.79 -15.04
CA GLY A 43 1.72 11.92 -16.11
C GLY A 43 2.60 10.67 -16.34
N LYS A 44 3.54 10.37 -15.44
CA LYS A 44 4.55 9.31 -15.58
C LYS A 44 4.40 8.25 -14.50
N ALA A 45 4.82 7.02 -14.81
CA ALA A 45 4.91 5.97 -13.80
C ALA A 45 5.90 6.38 -12.69
N VAL A 46 5.55 6.02 -11.46
CA VAL A 46 6.26 6.44 -10.24
C VAL A 46 7.33 5.41 -9.89
N PRO A 47 8.62 5.79 -9.81
CA PRO A 47 9.68 4.86 -9.49
C PRO A 47 9.68 4.45 -8.01
N ASP A 48 10.11 3.22 -7.74
CA ASP A 48 10.18 2.60 -6.42
C ASP A 48 10.82 3.47 -5.31
N HIS A 49 11.92 4.15 -5.62
CA HIS A 49 12.64 5.00 -4.68
C HIS A 49 11.91 6.32 -4.34
N HIS A 50 10.88 6.71 -5.08
CA HIS A 50 10.01 7.83 -4.72
C HIS A 50 8.95 7.44 -3.68
N LEU A 51 8.63 6.15 -3.58
CA LEU A 51 7.55 5.66 -2.72
C LEU A 51 7.87 5.74 -1.22
N ASN A 52 9.11 6.04 -0.84
CA ASN A 52 9.58 6.12 0.55
C ASN A 52 9.03 4.96 1.40
N LEU A 53 9.18 3.74 0.87
CA LEU A 53 8.70 2.48 1.46
C LEU A 53 9.40 2.22 2.80
N ALA A 54 8.91 2.84 3.86
CA ALA A 54 9.39 2.70 5.23
C ALA A 54 8.29 2.10 6.12
N GLY A 55 8.68 1.29 7.11
CA GLY A 55 7.76 0.67 8.06
C GLY A 55 7.54 -0.83 7.81
N TYR A 56 6.69 -1.43 8.66
CA TYR A 56 6.57 -2.88 8.80
C TYR A 56 5.88 -3.57 7.61
N LEU A 57 5.01 -2.88 6.89
CA LEU A 57 4.18 -3.46 5.82
C LEU A 57 4.54 -2.98 4.41
N SER A 58 5.62 -2.23 4.23
CA SER A 58 5.86 -1.47 3.00
C SER A 58 5.79 -2.30 1.70
N GLU A 59 6.57 -3.38 1.60
CA GLU A 59 6.54 -4.30 0.45
C GLU A 59 5.23 -5.11 0.38
N ALA A 60 4.64 -5.47 1.52
CA ALA A 60 3.40 -6.23 1.57
C ALA A 60 2.22 -5.40 1.03
N VAL A 61 2.13 -4.13 1.39
CA VAL A 61 1.13 -3.19 0.89
C VAL A 61 1.27 -3.00 -0.61
N LEU A 62 2.49 -2.81 -1.10
CA LEU A 62 2.75 -2.67 -2.53
C LEU A 62 2.27 -3.88 -3.33
N ARG A 63 2.55 -5.10 -2.83
CA ARG A 63 2.05 -6.35 -3.42
C ARG A 63 0.54 -6.47 -3.33
N ALA A 64 -0.07 -6.03 -2.24
CA ALA A 64 -1.52 -6.03 -2.09
C ALA A 64 -2.21 -5.10 -3.10
N LEU A 65 -1.68 -3.88 -3.29
CA LEU A 65 -2.21 -2.94 -4.29
C LEU A 65 -2.09 -3.48 -5.72
N VAL A 66 -0.96 -4.13 -6.06
CA VAL A 66 -0.79 -4.80 -7.36
C VAL A 66 -1.79 -5.96 -7.51
N SER A 67 -1.92 -6.80 -6.49
CA SER A 67 -2.82 -7.97 -6.52
C SER A 67 -4.29 -7.57 -6.61
N ALA A 68 -4.66 -6.43 -6.02
CA ALA A 68 -5.99 -5.83 -6.12
C ALA A 68 -6.23 -5.07 -7.44
N ASN A 69 -5.25 -5.05 -8.35
CA ASN A 69 -5.31 -4.33 -9.62
C ASN A 69 -5.57 -2.81 -9.46
N LEU A 70 -5.09 -2.21 -8.36
CA LEU A 70 -5.18 -0.77 -8.12
C LEU A 70 -3.97 -0.02 -8.69
N ILE A 71 -2.84 -0.72 -8.82
CA ILE A 71 -1.63 -0.24 -9.49
C ILE A 71 -1.05 -1.35 -10.37
N THR A 72 -0.35 -0.98 -11.45
CA THR A 72 0.53 -1.88 -12.20
C THR A 72 1.96 -1.77 -11.67
N LYS A 73 2.74 -2.82 -11.88
CA LYS A 73 4.17 -2.89 -11.56
C LYS A 73 4.93 -3.32 -12.80
N GLU A 74 5.84 -2.48 -13.26
CA GLU A 74 6.68 -2.74 -14.43
C GLU A 74 8.15 -2.66 -14.04
N ARG A 75 9.01 -3.46 -14.70
CA ARG A 75 10.46 -3.34 -14.52
C ARG A 75 10.95 -2.12 -15.30
N GLU A 76 11.82 -1.36 -14.65
CA GLU A 76 12.62 -0.29 -15.26
C GLU A 76 14.09 -0.69 -15.06
N ASP A 77 14.99 -0.29 -15.97
CA ASP A 77 16.38 -0.74 -15.95
C ASP A 77 17.41 0.41 -15.93
N ARG A 78 16.95 1.66 -15.89
CA ARG A 78 17.83 2.83 -15.91
C ARG A 78 18.12 3.44 -14.54
N PHE A 79 17.07 3.75 -13.78
CA PHE A 79 17.20 4.54 -12.54
C PHE A 79 16.35 4.02 -11.37
N SER A 80 15.54 2.99 -11.60
CA SER A 80 14.70 2.31 -10.61
C SER A 80 14.67 0.82 -10.92
N LEU A 81 14.34 -0.03 -9.93
CA LEU A 81 14.12 -1.46 -10.19
C LEU A 81 12.71 -1.69 -10.74
N TYR A 82 11.75 -0.92 -10.23
CA TYR A 82 10.37 -0.95 -10.65
C TYR A 82 9.76 0.44 -10.75
N VAL A 83 8.76 0.55 -11.61
CA VAL A 83 7.86 1.70 -11.69
C VAL A 83 6.42 1.24 -11.50
N TYR A 84 5.60 2.14 -10.95
CA TYR A 84 4.23 1.88 -10.58
C TYR A 84 3.30 2.91 -11.21
N LYS A 85 2.17 2.44 -11.74
CA LYS A 85 1.17 3.30 -12.36
C LYS A 85 -0.20 2.98 -11.78
N PRO A 86 -1.02 3.97 -11.42
CA PRO A 86 -2.38 3.69 -10.97
C PRO A 86 -3.22 3.18 -12.14
N THR A 87 -4.08 2.21 -11.87
CA THR A 87 -5.12 1.78 -12.82
C THR A 87 -6.30 2.75 -12.78
N GLU A 88 -7.26 2.59 -13.69
CA GLU A 88 -8.52 3.34 -13.65
C GLU A 88 -9.26 3.15 -12.31
N GLU A 89 -9.30 1.91 -11.80
CA GLU A 89 -9.94 1.60 -10.52
C GLU A 89 -9.14 2.19 -9.35
N GLY A 90 -7.80 2.16 -9.41
CA GLY A 90 -6.93 2.82 -8.43
C GLY A 90 -7.17 4.32 -8.33
N LEU A 91 -7.28 5.01 -9.47
CA LEU A 91 -7.62 6.44 -9.53
C LEU A 91 -9.01 6.72 -8.99
N LYS A 92 -9.99 5.86 -9.27
CA LYS A 92 -11.36 5.99 -8.75
C LYS A 92 -11.38 5.91 -7.22
N TYR A 93 -10.77 4.89 -6.62
CA TYR A 93 -10.69 4.79 -5.16
C TYR A 93 -9.95 5.97 -4.54
N TYR A 94 -8.83 6.40 -5.13
CA TYR A 94 -8.11 7.59 -4.70
C TYR A 94 -9.01 8.83 -4.67
N LYS A 95 -9.73 9.11 -5.76
CA LYS A 95 -10.64 10.26 -5.85
C LYS A 95 -11.81 10.16 -4.86
N SER A 96 -12.37 8.96 -4.66
CA SER A 96 -13.41 8.75 -3.66
C SER A 96 -12.91 9.00 -2.23
N MET A 97 -11.73 8.48 -1.88
CA MET A 97 -11.14 8.69 -0.54
C MET A 97 -10.78 10.16 -0.30
N LEU A 98 -10.30 10.89 -1.32
CA LEU A 98 -10.11 12.35 -1.26
C LEU A 98 -11.44 13.08 -0.99
N GLY A 99 -12.52 12.69 -1.68
CA GLY A 99 -13.85 13.25 -1.47
C GLY A 99 -14.38 13.01 -0.04
N GLU A 100 -14.04 11.87 0.55
CA GLU A 100 -14.36 11.53 1.95
C GLU A 100 -13.45 12.21 2.98
N LYS A 101 -12.39 12.92 2.56
CA LYS A 101 -11.35 13.51 3.43
C LYS A 101 -10.65 12.47 4.33
N LYS A 102 -10.48 11.25 3.83
CA LYS A 102 -9.77 10.16 4.54
C LYS A 102 -8.29 10.05 4.19
N ILE A 103 -7.85 10.81 3.18
CA ILE A 103 -6.47 10.96 2.70
C ILE A 103 -6.21 12.41 2.33
#